data_AF-A0A923XFA5-F1
#
_entry.id   AF-A0A923XFA5-F1
#
_cell.length_a   1.000
_cell.length_b   1.000
_cell.length_c   1.000
_cell.angle_alpha   90.00
_cell.angle_beta   90.00
_cell.angle_gamma   90.00
#
_symmetry.space_group_name_H-M   'P 1'
#
loop_
_entity.id
_entity.type
_entity.pdbx_description
1 polymer ?
#
loop_
_entity_poly.entity_id
_entity_poly.type
_entity_poly.pdbx_seq_one_letter_code
_entity_poly.pdbx_strand_id
1 'polypeptide(L)'
;MIPNFKEIRKTAAQTAVFYFAATALILSYSVDCFSKANSGETSFEAVKAKVIKNLIQKQKKQALLAIDEFMALEKNKQTLKEARDFKVGVAKKFLTKEAQEFYEVSLNSTLDNVKDAKKNNDECLSLEPENLDCQIQKVRLIYRDNPNKFNDKVEIEKVNKFFADPDFNWVKVSAEKNKPDFKNLSFYKKESGILTEDKLIKAILELDRTFAAKNFTKSKEILQAIEKDFKDWPDLVFFKQNIDIQTIQESSINASETTNLYQMKCKNLSKTISRKYRYDFDLCARGNL
;
A
#
# COMPACT_ATOMS: atom_id res chain seq x y z
N MET A 1 -10.95 -68.81 -13.12
CA MET A 1 -9.75 -68.78 -12.26
C MET A 1 -10.05 -67.85 -11.09
N ILE A 2 -10.24 -68.40 -9.91
CA ILE A 2 -10.66 -67.66 -8.71
C ILE A 2 -9.38 -67.26 -7.95
N PRO A 3 -9.15 -65.98 -7.64
CA PRO A 3 -7.98 -65.56 -6.89
C PRO A 3 -8.02 -66.11 -5.47
N ASN A 4 -6.85 -66.53 -5.00
CA ASN A 4 -6.64 -67.15 -3.70
C ASN A 4 -6.89 -66.14 -2.56
N PHE A 5 -7.96 -66.36 -1.79
CA PHE A 5 -8.43 -65.48 -0.70
C PHE A 5 -7.41 -65.22 0.43
N LYS A 6 -6.29 -65.96 0.47
CA LYS A 6 -5.24 -65.78 1.49
C LYS A 6 -4.25 -64.65 1.19
N GLU A 7 -4.08 -64.22 -0.06
CA GLU A 7 -3.14 -63.13 -0.39
C GLU A 7 -3.71 -61.74 -0.16
N ILE A 8 -5.03 -61.55 -0.29
CA ILE A 8 -5.68 -60.25 -0.10
C ILE A 8 -5.65 -59.79 1.36
N ARG A 9 -5.54 -60.72 2.32
CA ARG A 9 -5.53 -60.39 3.77
C ARG A 9 -4.18 -59.89 4.28
N LYS A 10 -3.06 -60.14 3.59
CA LYS A 10 -1.74 -59.64 4.03
C LYS A 10 -1.49 -58.19 3.64
N THR A 11 -2.10 -57.71 2.56
CA THR A 11 -1.92 -56.33 2.09
C THR A 11 -2.79 -55.32 2.83
N ALA A 12 -3.93 -55.73 3.40
CA ALA A 12 -4.80 -54.86 4.20
C ALA A 12 -4.31 -54.66 5.66
N ALA A 13 -3.53 -55.60 6.20
CA ALA A 13 -3.01 -55.50 7.57
C ALA A 13 -1.77 -54.59 7.68
N GLN A 14 -1.05 -54.34 6.58
CA GLN A 14 0.11 -53.45 6.57
C GLN A 14 -0.24 -51.98 6.27
N THR A 15 -1.42 -51.70 5.69
CA THR A 15 -1.91 -50.33 5.49
C THR A 15 -2.64 -49.74 6.71
N ALA A 16 -3.08 -50.58 7.65
CA ALA A 16 -3.74 -50.13 8.88
C ALA A 16 -2.76 -49.72 10.00
N VAL A 17 -1.51 -50.21 9.98
CA VAL A 17 -0.51 -49.86 11.00
C VAL A 17 0.13 -48.48 10.73
N PHE A 18 0.16 -48.02 9.47
CA PHE A 18 0.65 -46.69 9.12
C PHE A 18 -0.37 -45.56 9.36
N TYR A 19 -1.67 -45.86 9.47
CA TYR A 19 -2.71 -44.87 9.76
C TYR A 19 -2.99 -44.69 11.25
N PHE A 20 -2.67 -45.66 12.11
CA PHE A 20 -2.84 -45.52 13.56
C PHE A 20 -1.63 -44.93 14.29
N ALA A 21 -0.43 -44.97 13.70
CA ALA A 21 0.76 -44.31 14.25
C ALA A 21 0.79 -42.79 13.98
N ALA A 22 0.06 -42.31 12.96
CA ALA A 22 -0.07 -40.88 12.67
C ALA A 22 -1.13 -40.17 13.54
N THR A 23 -2.07 -40.90 14.14
CA THR A 23 -3.08 -40.34 15.05
C THR A 23 -2.68 -40.35 16.53
N ALA A 24 -1.67 -41.14 16.93
CA ALA A 24 -1.22 -41.22 18.33
C ALA A 24 -0.12 -40.20 18.69
N LEU A 25 0.53 -39.55 17.71
CA LEU A 25 1.52 -38.49 17.94
C LEU A 25 0.93 -37.07 17.90
N ILE A 26 -0.36 -36.96 17.55
CA ILE A 26 -1.12 -35.69 17.54
C ILE A 26 -1.99 -35.55 18.81
N LEU A 27 -2.15 -36.62 19.60
CA LEU A 27 -3.00 -36.64 20.80
C LEU A 27 -2.24 -36.63 22.14
N SER A 28 -0.92 -36.52 22.15
CA SER A 28 -0.09 -36.46 23.37
C SER A 28 0.40 -35.05 23.74
N TYR A 29 -0.14 -34.00 23.12
CA TYR A 29 0.11 -32.59 23.49
C TYR A 29 -1.08 -31.91 24.19
N SER A 30 -2.01 -32.68 24.76
CA SER A 30 -3.24 -32.10 25.30
C SER A 30 -3.77 -32.80 26.54
N VAL A 31 -2.93 -33.08 27.53
CA VAL A 31 -3.41 -33.08 28.92
C VAL A 31 -2.24 -32.74 29.85
N ASP A 32 -2.05 -31.45 30.12
CA ASP A 32 -1.76 -31.04 31.49
C ASP A 32 -2.65 -29.85 31.84
N CYS A 33 -3.33 -30.04 32.95
CA CYS A 33 -4.43 -29.28 33.46
C CYS A 33 -3.98 -27.87 33.89
N PHE A 34 -4.55 -26.83 33.28
CA PHE A 34 -4.73 -25.55 33.97
C PHE A 34 -6.16 -25.06 33.79
N SER A 35 -6.84 -25.03 34.94
CA SER A 35 -8.01 -24.25 35.30
C SER A 35 -8.13 -22.90 34.55
N LYS A 36 -9.39 -22.50 34.28
CA LYS A 36 -9.87 -21.28 33.59
C LYS A 36 -10.07 -21.42 32.08
N ALA A 37 -11.14 -22.13 31.73
CA ALA A 37 -11.96 -21.74 30.59
C ALA A 37 -12.43 -20.27 30.77
N ASN A 38 -12.38 -19.49 29.68
CA ASN A 38 -12.71 -18.05 29.54
C ASN A 38 -11.57 -17.01 29.73
N SER A 39 -10.44 -17.12 29.03
CA SER A 39 -9.61 -15.95 28.59
C SER A 39 -8.41 -16.27 27.67
N GLY A 40 -8.42 -17.36 26.88
CA GLY A 40 -7.18 -17.96 26.33
C GLY A 40 -6.70 -17.53 24.94
N GLU A 41 -7.52 -16.87 24.11
CA GLU A 41 -7.14 -16.51 22.71
C GLU A 41 -7.05 -15.00 22.45
N THR A 42 -7.16 -14.16 23.49
CA THR A 42 -7.34 -12.71 23.33
C THR A 42 -6.06 -11.88 23.49
N SER A 43 -4.87 -12.49 23.54
CA SER A 43 -3.63 -11.71 23.57
C SER A 43 -3.15 -11.40 22.15
N PHE A 44 -2.77 -10.15 21.91
CA PHE A 44 -2.24 -9.74 20.61
C PHE A 44 -0.98 -10.54 20.22
N GLU A 45 -0.19 -10.99 21.20
CA GLU A 45 0.99 -11.84 20.98
C GLU A 45 0.63 -13.23 20.40
N ALA A 46 -0.46 -13.85 20.87
CA ALA A 46 -0.94 -15.11 20.30
C ALA A 46 -1.37 -14.93 18.83
N VAL A 47 -2.02 -13.80 18.52
CA VAL A 47 -2.40 -13.43 17.15
C VAL A 47 -1.17 -13.23 16.28
N LYS A 48 -0.13 -12.53 16.76
CA LYS A 48 1.14 -12.38 16.02
C LYS A 48 1.77 -13.74 15.70
N ALA A 49 1.81 -14.67 16.66
CA ALA A 49 2.35 -16.01 16.43
C ALA A 49 1.55 -16.79 15.36
N LYS A 50 0.21 -16.73 15.41
CA LYS A 50 -0.69 -17.32 14.40
C LYS A 50 -0.45 -16.70 13.01
N VAL A 51 -0.32 -15.39 12.93
CA VAL A 51 0.00 -14.65 11.71
C VAL A 51 1.33 -15.10 11.12
N ILE A 52 2.40 -15.17 11.93
CA ILE A 52 3.72 -15.60 11.48
C ILE A 52 3.66 -17.03 10.92
N LYS A 53 2.96 -17.94 11.61
CA LYS A 53 2.75 -19.31 11.13
C LYS A 53 2.06 -19.34 9.76
N ASN A 54 0.98 -18.56 9.59
CA ASN A 54 0.27 -18.47 8.31
C ASN A 54 1.17 -17.90 7.20
N LEU A 55 2.00 -16.89 7.50
CA LEU A 55 2.94 -16.31 6.53
C LEU A 55 4.01 -17.30 6.09
N ILE A 56 4.54 -18.12 7.00
CA ILE A 56 5.48 -19.21 6.66
C ILE A 56 4.82 -20.21 5.70
N GLN A 57 3.52 -20.47 5.89
CA GLN A 57 2.72 -21.34 5.02
C GLN A 57 2.23 -20.65 3.74
N LYS A 58 2.68 -19.41 3.46
CA LYS A 58 2.24 -18.58 2.33
C LYS A 58 0.74 -18.27 2.31
N GLN A 59 0.08 -18.29 3.47
CA GLN A 59 -1.35 -18.04 3.64
C GLN A 59 -1.64 -16.60 4.10
N LYS A 60 -1.28 -15.61 3.25
CA LYS A 60 -1.42 -14.18 3.59
C LYS A 60 -2.86 -13.80 3.92
N LYS A 61 -3.84 -14.29 3.14
CA LYS A 61 -5.26 -14.02 3.37
C LYS A 61 -5.69 -14.42 4.79
N GLN A 62 -5.35 -15.64 5.20
CA GLN A 62 -5.64 -16.17 6.53
C GLN A 62 -4.89 -15.40 7.63
N ALA A 63 -3.66 -14.98 7.36
CA ALA A 63 -2.89 -14.13 8.26
C ALA A 63 -3.60 -12.78 8.50
N LEU A 64 -4.06 -12.11 7.44
CA LEU A 64 -4.79 -10.84 7.54
C LEU A 64 -6.15 -11.01 8.24
N LEU A 65 -6.89 -12.08 7.93
CA LEU A 65 -8.17 -12.39 8.58
C LEU A 65 -8.02 -12.57 10.10
N ALA A 66 -6.97 -13.25 10.56
CA ALA A 66 -6.73 -13.43 11.99
C ALA A 66 -6.52 -12.08 12.73
N ILE A 67 -5.93 -11.08 12.07
CA ILE A 67 -5.76 -9.74 12.64
C ILE A 67 -7.10 -9.00 12.66
N ASP A 68 -7.89 -9.12 11.58
CA ASP A 68 -9.22 -8.51 11.49
C ASP A 68 -10.19 -9.07 12.55
N GLU A 69 -10.18 -10.39 12.76
CA GLU A 69 -10.94 -11.06 13.81
C GLU A 69 -10.55 -10.54 15.21
N PHE A 70 -9.25 -10.38 15.47
CA PHE A 70 -8.77 -9.81 16.73
C PHE A 70 -9.23 -8.36 16.92
N MET A 71 -9.07 -7.51 15.90
CA MET A 71 -9.46 -6.10 15.96
C MET A 71 -10.97 -5.91 16.13
N ALA A 72 -11.80 -6.87 15.69
CA ALA A 72 -13.25 -6.81 15.88
C ALA A 72 -13.67 -7.02 17.35
N LEU A 73 -12.84 -7.69 18.15
CA LEU A 73 -13.12 -8.02 19.55
C LEU A 73 -12.37 -7.10 20.54
N GLU A 74 -11.24 -6.54 20.13
CA GLU A 74 -10.41 -5.66 20.95
C GLU A 74 -11.06 -4.26 21.13
N LYS A 75 -10.97 -3.72 22.34
CA LYS A 75 -11.51 -2.40 22.71
C LYS A 75 -10.43 -1.41 23.13
N ASN A 76 -9.24 -1.88 23.49
CA ASN A 76 -8.12 -1.03 23.87
C ASN A 76 -7.59 -0.26 22.65
N LYS A 77 -7.63 1.08 22.71
CA LYS A 77 -7.21 1.95 21.61
C LYS A 77 -5.74 1.79 21.21
N GLN A 78 -4.85 1.60 22.19
CA GLN A 78 -3.42 1.44 21.94
C GLN A 78 -3.13 0.10 21.26
N THR A 79 -3.70 -0.99 21.77
CA THR A 79 -3.58 -2.32 21.18
C THR A 79 -4.19 -2.37 19.77
N LEU A 80 -5.33 -1.72 19.55
CA LEU A 80 -5.91 -1.57 18.21
C LEU A 80 -4.98 -0.81 17.26
N LYS A 81 -4.30 0.24 17.73
CA LYS A 81 -3.31 0.95 16.91
C LYS A 81 -2.18 0.02 16.51
N GLU A 82 -1.62 -0.72 17.45
CA GLU A 82 -0.54 -1.67 17.18
C GLU A 82 -0.98 -2.81 16.23
N ALA A 83 -2.21 -3.30 16.38
CA ALA A 83 -2.78 -4.30 15.48
C ALA A 83 -2.96 -3.77 14.05
N ARG A 84 -3.38 -2.51 13.89
CA ARG A 84 -3.47 -1.86 12.57
C ARG A 84 -2.10 -1.70 11.93
N ASP A 85 -1.12 -1.19 12.68
CA ASP A 85 0.25 -1.02 12.20
C ASP A 85 0.85 -2.39 11.77
N PHE A 86 0.59 -3.43 12.56
CA PHE A 86 0.99 -4.80 12.24
C PHE A 86 0.28 -5.35 10.99
N LYS A 87 -1.04 -5.12 10.85
CA LYS A 87 -1.80 -5.50 9.64
C LYS A 87 -1.20 -4.89 8.38
N VAL A 88 -0.86 -3.60 8.41
CA VAL A 88 -0.23 -2.90 7.28
C VAL A 88 1.14 -3.52 6.96
N GLY A 89 1.95 -3.80 7.97
CA GLY A 89 3.26 -4.47 7.79
C GLY A 89 3.13 -5.85 7.14
N VAL A 90 2.16 -6.65 7.58
CA VAL A 90 1.86 -7.97 7.00
C VAL A 90 1.37 -7.85 5.56
N ALA A 91 0.50 -6.89 5.27
CA ALA A 91 -0.06 -6.70 3.94
C ALA A 91 1.00 -6.26 2.91
N LYS A 92 1.98 -5.45 3.32
CA LYS A 92 3.11 -5.01 2.46
C LYS A 92 4.18 -6.07 2.23
N LYS A 93 4.31 -7.06 3.12
CA LYS A 93 5.36 -8.07 3.03
C LYS A 93 5.17 -8.99 1.82
N PHE A 94 6.09 -8.98 0.87
CA PHE A 94 6.13 -9.99 -0.21
C PHE A 94 6.45 -11.38 0.37
N LEU A 95 5.70 -12.39 -0.06
CA LEU A 95 5.92 -13.81 0.26
C LEU A 95 6.83 -14.49 -0.77
N THR A 96 6.93 -13.92 -1.97
CA THR A 96 7.74 -14.44 -3.07
C THR A 96 8.61 -13.33 -3.67
N LYS A 97 9.82 -13.71 -4.06
CA LYS A 97 10.75 -12.82 -4.78
C LYS A 97 10.18 -12.41 -6.14
N GLU A 98 9.52 -13.35 -6.81
CA GLU A 98 8.91 -13.14 -8.13
C GLU A 98 7.83 -12.05 -8.11
N ALA A 99 6.90 -12.06 -7.13
CA ALA A 99 5.91 -10.99 -7.00
C ALA A 99 6.56 -9.62 -6.73
N GLN A 100 7.64 -9.60 -5.93
CA GLN A 100 8.40 -8.37 -5.68
C GLN A 100 9.07 -7.86 -6.96
N GLU A 101 9.66 -8.74 -7.78
CA GLU A 101 10.30 -8.37 -9.05
C GLU A 101 9.27 -7.78 -10.02
N PHE A 102 8.10 -8.41 -10.18
CA PHE A 102 7.01 -7.85 -10.99
C PHE A 102 6.54 -6.48 -10.50
N TYR A 103 6.40 -6.30 -9.18
CA TYR A 103 6.08 -5.01 -8.59
C TYR A 103 7.16 -3.95 -8.89
N GLU A 104 8.44 -4.27 -8.71
CA GLU A 104 9.53 -3.34 -8.96
C GLU A 104 9.64 -2.96 -10.45
N VAL A 105 9.43 -3.92 -11.36
CA VAL A 105 9.36 -3.65 -12.80
C VAL A 105 8.19 -2.70 -13.10
N SER A 106 7.01 -2.94 -12.53
CA SER A 106 5.86 -2.04 -12.68
C SER A 106 6.16 -0.61 -12.22
N LEU A 107 6.80 -0.45 -11.06
CA LEU A 107 7.21 0.87 -10.56
C LEU A 107 8.17 1.56 -11.53
N ASN A 108 9.14 0.82 -12.08
CA ASN A 108 10.16 1.35 -12.97
C ASN A 108 9.61 1.77 -14.33
N SER A 109 8.60 1.07 -14.87
CA SER A 109 8.00 1.40 -16.16
C SER A 109 6.81 2.36 -16.06
N THR A 110 6.40 2.78 -14.86
CA THR A 110 5.21 3.63 -14.66
C THR A 110 5.25 4.93 -15.47
N LEU A 111 6.40 5.59 -15.56
CA LEU A 111 6.54 6.87 -16.29
C LEU A 111 6.78 6.67 -17.79
N ASP A 112 7.53 5.63 -18.16
CA ASP A 112 7.97 5.40 -19.54
C ASP A 112 6.92 4.63 -20.36
N ASN A 113 6.23 3.68 -19.75
CA ASN A 113 5.27 2.80 -20.41
C ASN A 113 4.21 2.27 -19.40
N VAL A 114 3.12 3.02 -19.23
CA VAL A 114 2.01 2.67 -18.33
C VAL A 114 1.39 1.31 -18.67
N LYS A 115 1.36 0.91 -19.96
CA LYS A 115 0.79 -0.38 -20.37
C LYS A 115 1.64 -1.55 -19.87
N ASP A 116 2.95 -1.45 -20.00
CA ASP A 116 3.88 -2.45 -19.45
C ASP A 116 3.82 -2.47 -17.91
N ALA A 117 3.74 -1.30 -17.28
CA ALA A 117 3.58 -1.21 -15.84
C ALA A 117 2.32 -1.91 -15.33
N LYS A 118 1.19 -1.76 -16.04
CA LYS A 118 -0.07 -2.48 -15.76
C LYS A 118 0.10 -3.98 -15.85
N LYS A 119 0.66 -4.48 -16.96
CA LYS A 119 0.90 -5.92 -17.15
C LYS A 119 1.70 -6.51 -15.99
N ASN A 120 2.83 -5.90 -15.62
CA ASN A 120 3.66 -6.41 -14.53
C ASN A 120 2.95 -6.30 -13.17
N ASN A 121 2.13 -5.27 -12.95
CA ASN A 121 1.34 -5.18 -11.71
C ASN A 121 0.27 -6.27 -11.63
N ASP A 122 -0.36 -6.62 -12.75
CA ASP A 122 -1.33 -7.71 -12.81
C ASP A 122 -0.67 -9.06 -12.52
N GLU A 123 0.57 -9.29 -12.99
CA GLU A 123 1.36 -10.48 -12.62
C GLU A 123 1.67 -10.50 -11.10
N CYS A 124 2.04 -9.36 -10.50
CA CYS A 124 2.21 -9.30 -9.03
C CYS A 124 0.91 -9.73 -8.31
N LEU A 125 -0.23 -9.19 -8.72
CA LEU A 125 -1.53 -9.46 -8.09
C LEU A 125 -2.04 -10.87 -8.35
N SER A 126 -1.63 -11.50 -9.46
CA SER A 126 -1.88 -12.93 -9.74
C SER A 126 -1.19 -13.83 -8.71
N LEU A 127 0.06 -13.49 -8.35
CA LEU A 127 0.86 -14.22 -7.37
C LEU A 127 0.48 -13.91 -5.92
N GLU A 128 0.24 -12.62 -5.62
CA GLU A 128 -0.06 -12.15 -4.26
C GLU A 128 -1.22 -11.13 -4.25
N PRO A 129 -2.47 -11.60 -4.38
CA PRO A 129 -3.63 -10.73 -4.52
C PRO A 129 -3.89 -9.84 -3.29
N GLU A 130 -3.41 -10.22 -2.11
CA GLU A 130 -3.52 -9.44 -0.87
C GLU A 130 -2.31 -8.52 -0.62
N ASN A 131 -1.33 -8.44 -1.52
CA ASN A 131 -0.19 -7.52 -1.34
C ASN A 131 -0.63 -6.06 -1.49
N LEU A 132 -0.48 -5.28 -0.42
CA LEU A 132 -0.94 -3.90 -0.36
C LEU A 132 -0.20 -2.99 -1.35
N ASP A 133 1.10 -3.19 -1.54
CA ASP A 133 1.88 -2.33 -2.43
C ASP A 133 1.49 -2.55 -3.90
N CYS A 134 1.19 -3.80 -4.31
CA CYS A 134 0.67 -4.08 -5.65
C CYS A 134 -0.77 -3.57 -5.85
N GLN A 135 -1.61 -3.58 -4.80
CA GLN A 135 -2.93 -2.97 -4.89
C GLN A 135 -2.85 -1.44 -5.01
N ILE A 136 -1.97 -0.78 -4.24
CA ILE A 136 -1.73 0.67 -4.34
C ILE A 136 -1.23 1.03 -5.74
N GLN A 137 -0.28 0.27 -6.28
CA GLN A 137 0.24 0.49 -7.61
C GLN A 137 -0.84 0.27 -8.68
N LYS A 138 -1.76 -0.69 -8.51
CA LYS A 138 -2.93 -0.84 -9.39
C LYS A 138 -3.77 0.44 -9.44
N VAL A 139 -4.11 0.97 -8.25
CA VAL A 139 -4.88 2.22 -8.13
C VAL A 139 -4.14 3.38 -8.80
N ARG A 140 -2.82 3.49 -8.59
CA ARG A 140 -1.97 4.50 -9.25
C ARG A 140 -1.99 4.38 -10.78
N LEU A 141 -1.89 3.18 -11.32
CA LEU A 141 -1.88 2.95 -12.77
C LEU A 141 -3.24 3.20 -13.43
N ILE A 142 -4.34 2.88 -12.74
CA ILE A 142 -5.69 3.24 -13.19
C ILE A 142 -5.82 4.77 -13.21
N TYR A 143 -5.38 5.45 -12.15
CA TYR A 143 -5.37 6.90 -12.08
C TYR A 143 -4.55 7.53 -13.23
N ARG A 144 -3.32 7.06 -13.46
CA ARG A 144 -2.46 7.61 -14.52
C ARG A 144 -3.01 7.42 -15.93
N ASP A 145 -3.72 6.33 -16.18
CA ASP A 145 -4.30 6.05 -17.48
C ASP A 145 -5.51 6.94 -17.78
N ASN A 146 -6.32 7.24 -16.75
CA ASN A 146 -7.45 8.14 -16.90
C ASN A 146 -7.84 8.85 -15.59
N PRO A 147 -7.19 9.97 -15.26
CA PRO A 147 -7.44 10.71 -14.02
C PRO A 147 -8.91 11.19 -13.90
N ASN A 148 -9.55 11.46 -15.04
CA ASN A 148 -10.93 11.99 -15.12
C ASN A 148 -12.00 10.91 -15.04
N LYS A 149 -11.64 9.64 -15.27
CA LYS A 149 -12.56 8.49 -15.18
C LYS A 149 -12.25 7.60 -13.98
N PHE A 150 -11.52 8.12 -13.00
CA PHE A 150 -11.25 7.40 -11.76
C PHE A 150 -12.54 7.26 -10.92
N ASN A 151 -13.39 6.32 -11.32
CA ASN A 151 -14.65 5.94 -10.68
C ASN A 151 -14.59 4.51 -10.12
N ASP A 152 -13.41 3.88 -10.13
CA ASP A 152 -13.22 2.49 -9.70
C ASP A 152 -13.16 2.41 -8.17
N LYS A 153 -14.33 2.62 -7.55
CA LYS A 153 -14.52 2.53 -6.10
C LYS A 153 -14.05 1.19 -5.55
N VAL A 154 -14.14 0.12 -6.34
CA VAL A 154 -13.80 -1.24 -5.92
C VAL A 154 -12.31 -1.34 -5.60
N GLU A 155 -11.42 -0.84 -6.47
CA GLU A 155 -9.98 -0.91 -6.22
C GLU A 155 -9.54 0.03 -5.09
N ILE A 156 -10.18 1.20 -4.94
CA ILE A 156 -9.97 2.08 -3.80
C ILE A 156 -10.38 1.39 -2.48
N GLU A 157 -11.56 0.77 -2.44
CA GLU A 157 -12.09 0.12 -1.24
C GLU A 157 -11.21 -1.06 -0.79
N LYS A 158 -10.64 -1.80 -1.75
CA LYS A 158 -9.66 -2.87 -1.47
C LYS A 158 -8.43 -2.35 -0.73
N VAL A 159 -7.97 -1.14 -1.03
CA VAL A 159 -6.82 -0.51 -0.37
C VAL A 159 -7.24 0.16 0.94
N ASN A 160 -8.38 0.84 0.96
CA ASN A 160 -8.88 1.58 2.12
C ASN A 160 -9.11 0.69 3.35
N LYS A 161 -9.45 -0.58 3.19
CA LYS A 161 -9.63 -1.52 4.31
C LYS A 161 -8.36 -1.74 5.14
N PHE A 162 -7.19 -1.32 4.64
CA PHE A 162 -5.91 -1.34 5.36
C PHE A 162 -5.61 -0.02 6.08
N PHE A 163 -6.30 1.06 5.71
CA PHE A 163 -6.15 2.40 6.29
C PHE A 163 -7.43 2.75 7.06
N ALA A 164 -7.61 2.14 8.23
CA ALA A 164 -8.80 2.31 9.08
C ALA A 164 -8.90 3.69 9.75
N ASP A 165 -7.85 4.52 9.65
CA ASP A 165 -7.88 5.91 10.08
C ASP A 165 -8.21 6.82 8.88
N PRO A 166 -9.33 7.58 8.92
CA PRO A 166 -9.69 8.54 7.87
C PRO A 166 -8.59 9.54 7.55
N ASP A 167 -7.73 9.86 8.53
CA ASP A 167 -6.62 10.81 8.37
C ASP A 167 -5.47 10.24 7.51
N PHE A 168 -5.54 8.96 7.11
CA PHE A 168 -4.48 8.23 6.43
C PHE A 168 -4.90 7.61 5.09
N ASN A 169 -6.09 7.93 4.61
CA ASN A 169 -6.54 7.44 3.31
C ASN A 169 -5.98 8.26 2.14
N TRP A 170 -4.67 8.42 2.12
CA TRP A 170 -3.98 9.22 1.11
C TRP A 170 -4.23 8.67 -0.29
N VAL A 171 -4.39 7.36 -0.45
CA VAL A 171 -4.67 6.73 -1.76
C VAL A 171 -6.00 7.21 -2.33
N LYS A 172 -7.06 7.18 -1.53
CA LYS A 172 -8.37 7.71 -1.93
C LYS A 172 -8.27 9.21 -2.23
N VAL A 173 -7.62 9.98 -1.36
CA VAL A 173 -7.50 11.43 -1.55
C VAL A 173 -6.72 11.75 -2.83
N SER A 174 -5.58 11.10 -3.07
CA SER A 174 -4.81 11.24 -4.32
C SER A 174 -5.68 10.98 -5.54
N ALA A 175 -6.49 9.92 -5.50
CA ALA A 175 -7.25 9.50 -6.66
C ALA A 175 -8.56 10.29 -6.86
N GLU A 176 -9.05 10.98 -5.82
CA GLU A 176 -10.26 11.80 -5.86
C GLU A 176 -9.97 13.32 -5.86
N LYS A 177 -8.71 13.74 -5.96
CA LYS A 177 -8.31 15.14 -5.82
C LYS A 177 -8.90 16.10 -6.87
N ASN A 178 -9.38 15.59 -7.99
CA ASN A 178 -10.04 16.39 -9.04
C ASN A 178 -11.51 16.69 -8.72
N LYS A 179 -12.05 16.18 -7.60
CA LYS A 179 -13.44 16.44 -7.20
C LYS A 179 -13.61 17.85 -6.60
N PRO A 180 -14.79 18.48 -6.74
CA PRO A 180 -15.02 19.87 -6.29
C PRO A 180 -14.81 20.11 -4.79
N ASP A 181 -14.99 19.08 -3.97
CA ASP A 181 -14.86 19.12 -2.51
C ASP A 181 -13.40 19.05 -2.04
N PHE A 182 -12.46 18.62 -2.89
CA PHE A 182 -11.05 18.47 -2.53
C PHE A 182 -10.47 19.73 -1.89
N LYS A 183 -10.75 20.91 -2.46
CA LYS A 183 -10.26 22.21 -1.97
C LYS A 183 -10.67 22.53 -0.53
N ASN A 184 -11.75 21.92 -0.02
CA ASN A 184 -12.29 22.15 1.32
C ASN A 184 -11.76 21.16 2.38
N LEU A 185 -11.00 20.15 1.97
CA LEU A 185 -10.42 19.18 2.88
C LEU A 185 -9.17 19.77 3.58
N SER A 186 -8.64 19.16 4.63
CA SER A 186 -7.36 19.54 5.22
C SER A 186 -6.67 18.32 5.78
N PHE A 187 -5.42 18.10 5.39
CA PHE A 187 -4.71 16.84 5.63
C PHE A 187 -3.35 17.03 6.30
N TYR A 188 -2.80 18.23 6.21
CA TYR A 188 -1.49 18.56 6.76
C TYR A 188 -1.62 19.63 7.84
N LYS A 189 -1.26 19.25 9.07
CA LYS A 189 -0.93 20.19 10.12
C LYS A 189 0.58 20.43 10.05
N LYS A 190 0.99 21.70 10.08
CA LYS A 190 2.42 22.06 10.12
C LYS A 190 3.02 21.46 11.39
N GLU A 191 3.93 20.52 11.23
CA GLU A 191 4.64 19.86 12.32
C GLU A 191 6.10 20.30 12.32
N SER A 192 6.70 20.37 13.51
CA SER A 192 8.14 20.58 13.66
C SER A 192 8.91 19.28 13.41
N GLY A 193 10.09 19.38 12.82
CA GLY A 193 10.98 18.24 12.58
C GLY A 193 11.15 17.88 11.10
N ILE A 194 11.77 16.73 10.85
CA ILE A 194 12.00 16.17 9.52
C ILE A 194 10.71 15.51 9.03
N LEU A 195 10.31 15.78 7.80
CA LEU A 195 9.19 15.11 7.13
C LEU A 195 9.58 13.65 6.82
N THR A 196 8.81 12.70 7.36
CA THR A 196 8.91 11.26 7.00
C THR A 196 8.17 10.97 5.69
N GLU A 197 8.37 9.80 5.08
CA GLU A 197 7.71 9.41 3.80
C GLU A 197 6.17 9.50 3.90
N ASP A 198 5.58 9.02 5.00
CA ASP A 198 4.12 9.11 5.25
C ASP A 198 3.65 10.57 5.45
N LYS A 199 4.51 11.46 5.93
CA LYS A 199 4.20 12.90 6.09
C LYS A 199 4.38 13.65 4.78
N LEU A 200 5.35 13.25 3.97
CA LEU A 200 5.59 13.83 2.65
C LEU A 200 4.34 13.73 1.79
N ILE A 201 3.69 12.57 1.73
CA ILE A 201 2.50 12.43 0.90
C ILE A 201 1.36 13.35 1.34
N LYS A 202 1.15 13.51 2.65
CA LYS A 202 0.15 14.46 3.17
C LYS A 202 0.52 15.91 2.82
N ALA A 203 1.81 16.25 2.87
CA ALA A 203 2.28 17.57 2.46
C ALA A 203 2.07 17.83 0.96
N ILE A 204 2.33 16.84 0.09
CA ILE A 204 2.06 16.92 -1.35
C ILE A 204 0.57 17.12 -1.62
N LEU A 205 -0.30 16.34 -0.95
CA LEU A 205 -1.74 16.47 -1.11
C LEU A 205 -2.28 17.82 -0.61
N GLU A 206 -1.75 18.33 0.52
CA GLU A 206 -2.10 19.67 0.99
C GLU A 206 -1.58 20.76 0.03
N LEU A 207 -0.42 20.56 -0.59
CA LEU A 207 0.10 21.46 -1.61
C LEU A 207 -0.84 21.51 -2.83
N ASP A 208 -1.20 20.35 -3.39
CA ASP A 208 -2.19 20.25 -4.48
C ASP A 208 -3.51 20.95 -4.10
N ARG A 209 -3.99 20.74 -2.87
CA ARG A 209 -5.23 21.34 -2.38
C ARG A 209 -5.15 22.86 -2.29
N THR A 210 -4.09 23.38 -1.68
CA THR A 210 -3.90 24.83 -1.53
C THR A 210 -3.80 25.52 -2.88
N PHE A 211 -3.21 24.85 -3.88
CA PHE A 211 -3.23 25.27 -5.27
C PHE A 211 -4.64 25.31 -5.86
N ALA A 212 -5.42 24.23 -5.71
CA ALA A 212 -6.82 24.20 -6.16
C ALA A 212 -7.69 25.28 -5.48
N ALA A 213 -7.39 25.63 -4.23
CA ALA A 213 -8.03 26.70 -3.48
C ALA A 213 -7.48 28.10 -3.79
N LYS A 214 -6.47 28.23 -4.67
CA LYS A 214 -5.74 29.48 -4.97
C LYS A 214 -5.12 30.16 -3.73
N ASN A 215 -4.79 29.38 -2.70
CA ASN A 215 -4.13 29.87 -1.49
C ASN A 215 -2.60 29.75 -1.63
N PHE A 216 -2.01 30.59 -2.48
CA PHE A 216 -0.59 30.52 -2.83
C PHE A 216 0.36 30.85 -1.67
N THR A 217 -0.07 31.68 -0.71
CA THR A 217 0.69 31.91 0.53
C THR A 217 0.89 30.60 1.28
N LYS A 218 -0.19 29.81 1.45
CA LYS A 218 -0.09 28.51 2.12
C LYS A 218 0.70 27.50 1.30
N SER A 219 0.51 27.49 -0.03
CA SER A 219 1.29 26.65 -0.94
C SER A 219 2.79 26.90 -0.79
N LYS A 220 3.21 28.17 -0.68
CA LYS A 220 4.62 28.55 -0.49
C LYS A 220 5.19 28.02 0.81
N GLU A 221 4.44 28.11 1.91
CA GLU A 221 4.86 27.55 3.21
C GLU A 221 5.08 26.03 3.15
N ILE A 222 4.16 25.31 2.53
CA ILE A 222 4.23 23.84 2.42
C ILE A 222 5.37 23.45 1.48
N LEU A 223 5.52 24.13 0.35
CA LEU A 223 6.57 23.89 -0.62
C LEU A 223 7.96 24.08 -0.01
N GLN A 224 8.16 25.10 0.82
CA GLN A 224 9.40 25.30 1.56
C GLN A 224 9.69 24.17 2.56
N ALA A 225 8.66 23.65 3.24
CA ALA A 225 8.82 22.51 4.13
C ALA A 225 9.22 21.24 3.36
N ILE A 226 8.58 20.96 2.22
CA ILE A 226 8.95 19.83 1.35
C ILE A 226 10.37 20.00 0.83
N GLU A 227 10.73 21.18 0.31
CA GLU A 227 12.05 21.45 -0.23
C GLU A 227 13.15 21.24 0.81
N LYS A 228 12.93 21.62 2.07
CA LYS A 228 13.92 21.46 3.13
C LYS A 228 14.42 20.02 3.24
N ASP A 229 13.50 19.05 3.22
CA ASP A 229 13.77 17.64 3.49
C ASP A 229 13.81 16.76 2.22
N PHE A 230 13.24 17.23 1.11
CA PHE A 230 13.06 16.49 -0.15
C PHE A 230 13.42 17.31 -1.40
N LYS A 231 14.62 17.91 -1.41
CA LYS A 231 15.15 18.75 -2.51
C LYS A 231 15.16 18.09 -3.89
N ASP A 232 15.21 16.76 -3.93
CA ASP A 232 15.25 15.94 -5.12
C ASP A 232 13.85 15.57 -5.66
N TRP A 233 12.76 15.99 -5.00
CA TRP A 233 11.42 15.81 -5.53
C TRP A 233 11.26 16.62 -6.84
N PRO A 234 10.95 15.98 -7.98
CA PRO A 234 11.00 16.64 -9.28
C PRO A 234 10.01 17.80 -9.41
N ASP A 235 8.83 17.67 -8.81
CA ASP A 235 7.71 18.61 -8.95
C ASP A 235 7.89 19.90 -8.13
N LEU A 236 8.96 20.03 -7.32
CA LEU A 236 9.35 21.30 -6.69
C LEU A 236 9.48 22.42 -7.73
N VAL A 237 10.05 22.11 -8.91
CA VAL A 237 10.27 23.08 -9.99
C VAL A 237 8.93 23.60 -10.51
N PHE A 238 8.01 22.68 -10.79
CA PHE A 238 6.66 23.00 -11.25
C PHE A 238 5.92 23.92 -10.28
N PHE A 239 5.92 23.58 -8.99
CA PHE A 239 5.18 24.36 -8.00
C PHE A 239 5.78 25.73 -7.73
N LYS A 240 7.11 25.85 -7.65
CA LYS A 240 7.77 27.16 -7.46
C LYS A 240 7.37 28.12 -8.57
N GLN A 241 7.48 27.66 -9.80
CA GLN A 241 7.20 28.47 -10.98
C GLN A 241 5.72 28.86 -11.07
N ASN A 242 4.80 27.94 -10.80
CA ASN A 242 3.37 28.27 -10.83
C ASN A 242 2.97 29.22 -9.69
N ILE A 243 3.58 29.14 -8.50
CA ILE A 243 3.37 30.16 -7.45
C ILE A 243 3.83 31.52 -7.95
N ASP A 244 5.04 31.61 -8.53
CA ASP A 244 5.60 32.88 -8.97
C ASP A 244 4.73 33.53 -10.07
N ILE A 245 4.30 32.75 -11.08
CA ILE A 245 3.39 33.24 -12.15
C ILE A 245 2.04 33.71 -11.58
N GLN A 246 1.46 32.98 -10.63
CA GLN A 246 0.12 33.28 -10.10
C GLN A 246 0.11 34.39 -9.04
N THR A 247 1.28 34.70 -8.43
CA THR A 247 1.42 35.75 -7.41
C THR A 247 1.93 37.07 -7.96
N ILE A 248 2.66 37.06 -9.08
CA ILE A 248 3.15 38.26 -9.75
C ILE A 248 2.15 38.60 -10.87
N GLN A 249 1.37 39.67 -10.71
CA GLN A 249 0.40 40.14 -11.72
C GLN A 249 1.03 40.59 -13.06
N GLU A 250 2.37 40.70 -13.11
CA GLU A 250 3.15 41.08 -14.29
C GLU A 250 4.27 40.05 -14.50
N SER A 251 3.98 38.88 -15.08
CA SER A 251 5.03 37.91 -15.35
C SER A 251 5.42 37.92 -16.82
N SER A 252 6.51 38.64 -17.13
CA SER A 252 7.39 38.43 -18.30
C SER A 252 8.10 37.07 -18.29
N ILE A 253 7.65 36.13 -17.45
CA ILE A 253 8.16 34.77 -17.34
C ILE A 253 7.54 33.97 -18.48
N ASN A 254 8.39 33.50 -19.38
CA ASN A 254 7.98 32.73 -20.54
C ASN A 254 7.45 31.36 -20.07
N ALA A 255 6.12 31.20 -19.98
CA ALA A 255 5.46 29.96 -19.52
C ALA A 255 5.91 28.71 -20.31
N SER A 256 6.33 28.90 -21.56
CA SER A 256 6.91 27.88 -22.43
C SER A 256 8.25 27.33 -21.90
N GLU A 257 9.18 28.21 -21.51
CA GLU A 257 10.51 27.80 -21.01
C GLU A 257 10.41 27.07 -19.67
N THR A 258 9.48 27.53 -18.84
CA THR A 258 9.10 26.95 -17.56
C THR A 258 8.60 25.51 -17.70
N THR A 259 7.65 25.30 -18.63
CA THR A 259 7.09 23.97 -18.93
C THR A 259 8.15 23.02 -19.47
N ASN A 260 9.04 23.52 -20.34
CA ASN A 260 10.15 22.73 -20.89
C ASN A 260 11.12 22.25 -19.81
N LEU A 261 11.48 23.10 -18.85
CA LEU A 261 12.38 22.73 -17.74
C LEU A 261 11.80 21.58 -16.91
N TYR A 262 10.51 21.67 -16.58
CA TYR A 262 9.80 20.61 -15.85
C TYR A 262 9.76 19.30 -16.64
N GLN A 263 9.38 19.36 -17.91
CA GLN A 263 9.30 18.19 -18.79
C GLN A 263 10.66 17.50 -18.97
N MET A 264 11.75 18.28 -19.13
CA MET A 264 13.10 17.71 -19.22
C MET A 264 13.52 17.00 -17.92
N LYS A 265 13.20 17.58 -16.75
CA LYS A 265 13.48 16.95 -15.46
C LYS A 265 12.73 15.62 -15.30
N CYS A 266 11.49 15.58 -15.77
CA CYS A 266 10.65 14.40 -15.72
C CYS A 266 11.07 13.30 -16.71
N LYS A 267 11.48 13.68 -17.94
CA LYS A 267 12.00 12.74 -18.94
C LYS A 267 13.30 12.07 -18.49
N ASN A 268 14.12 12.76 -17.72
CA ASN A 268 15.41 12.27 -17.23
C ASN A 268 15.35 11.78 -15.77
N LEU A 269 14.16 11.48 -15.25
CA LEU A 269 13.99 11.06 -13.87
C LEU A 269 14.63 9.67 -13.66
N SER A 270 15.56 9.55 -12.72
CA SER A 270 16.17 8.26 -12.43
C SER A 270 15.16 7.29 -11.79
N LYS A 271 15.34 5.99 -12.02
CA LYS A 271 14.51 4.94 -11.41
C LYS A 271 14.49 5.02 -9.88
N THR A 272 15.62 5.37 -9.27
CA THR A 272 15.74 5.56 -7.81
C THR A 272 14.81 6.66 -7.30
N ILE A 273 14.78 7.81 -7.99
CA ILE A 273 13.91 8.93 -7.62
C ILE A 273 12.44 8.58 -7.88
N SER A 274 12.14 7.93 -9.00
CA SER A 274 10.77 7.45 -9.31
C SER A 274 10.23 6.52 -8.21
N ARG A 275 11.06 5.59 -7.70
CA ARG A 275 10.68 4.71 -6.59
C ARG A 275 10.52 5.45 -5.27
N LYS A 276 11.43 6.39 -4.95
CA LYS A 276 11.37 7.21 -3.74
C LYS A 276 10.05 7.98 -3.65
N TYR A 277 9.56 8.52 -4.76
CA TYR A 277 8.32 9.30 -4.82
C TYR A 277 7.13 8.54 -5.41
N ARG A 278 7.16 7.20 -5.39
CA ARG A 278 6.11 6.35 -5.97
C ARG A 278 4.70 6.61 -5.45
N TYR A 279 4.59 7.17 -4.25
CA TYR A 279 3.31 7.48 -3.61
C TYR A 279 2.65 8.75 -4.18
N ASP A 280 3.41 9.61 -4.86
CA ASP A 280 2.85 10.73 -5.60
C ASP A 280 2.26 10.24 -6.93
N PHE A 281 0.93 10.19 -7.01
CA PHE A 281 0.20 9.68 -8.18
C PHE A 281 0.45 10.55 -9.42
N ASP A 282 0.65 11.85 -9.20
CA ASP A 282 0.84 12.86 -10.23
C ASP A 282 2.30 13.21 -10.45
N LEU A 283 3.24 12.42 -9.90
CA LEU A 283 4.65 12.56 -10.16
C LEU A 283 4.87 12.68 -11.67
N CYS A 284 5.41 13.80 -12.13
CA CYS A 284 5.63 14.05 -13.55
C CYS A 284 4.37 14.04 -14.44
N ALA A 285 3.19 14.38 -13.88
CA ALA A 285 1.93 14.53 -14.61
C ALA A 285 1.33 15.95 -14.49
N ARG A 286 1.78 16.77 -13.53
CA ARG A 286 1.16 18.07 -13.20
C ARG A 286 1.27 19.14 -14.30
N GLY A 287 2.24 19.01 -15.21
CA GLY A 287 2.45 19.93 -16.34
C GLY A 287 1.80 19.50 -17.66
N ASN A 288 1.07 18.38 -17.67
CA ASN A 288 0.39 17.84 -18.85
C ASN A 288 -1.15 17.80 -18.68
N LEU A 289 -1.67 18.47 -17.64
CA LEU A 289 -3.09 18.56 -17.30
C LEU A 289 -3.70 19.88 -17.78
#